data_AF-A0A1C4XM24-F1
#
_entry.id   AF-A0A1C4XM24-F1
#
_cell.length_a   1.000
_cell.length_b   1.000
_cell.length_c   1.000
_cell.angle_alpha   90.00
_cell.angle_beta   90.00
_cell.angle_gamma   90.00
#
_symmetry.space_group_name_H-M   'P 1'
#
loop_
_entity.id
_entity.type
_entity.pdbx_description
1 polymer ?
#
loop_
_entity_poly.entity_id
_entity_poly.type
_entity_poly.pdbx_seq_one_letter_code
_entity_poly.pdbx_strand_id
1 'polypeptide(L)'
;MKPPFALSMSLADFASIRFAISPAWELVVSLRVLRDPGAHAVHLPWVTRHRAAVLAAPDLRDLRNLVIAPDHKLPGFLAPAPHPPVAEPEAEAEFAAVRQTSAAIVRQELETV
;
A
#
# COMPACT_ATOMS: atom_id res chain seq x y z
N MET A 1 -28.39 23.13 -21.66
CA MET A 1 -27.83 22.09 -20.76
C MET A 1 -27.19 21.02 -21.63
N LYS A 2 -25.88 20.77 -21.51
CA LYS A 2 -25.18 19.78 -22.35
C LYS A 2 -25.54 18.37 -21.85
N PRO A 3 -25.91 17.41 -22.71
CA PRO A 3 -26.23 16.06 -22.25
C PRO A 3 -24.99 15.42 -21.61
N PRO A 4 -25.16 14.61 -20.54
CA PRO A 4 -24.05 13.87 -19.97
C PRO A 4 -23.49 12.91 -21.02
N PHE A 5 -22.17 12.82 -21.12
CA PHE A 5 -21.53 11.75 -21.89
C PHE A 5 -21.54 10.48 -21.02
N ALA A 6 -21.85 9.34 -21.62
CA ALA A 6 -21.80 8.04 -20.96
C ALA A 6 -20.58 7.27 -21.49
N LEU A 7 -19.80 6.70 -20.57
CA LEU A 7 -18.71 5.77 -20.89
C LEU A 7 -19.16 4.37 -20.47
N SER A 8 -19.02 3.39 -21.35
CA SER A 8 -19.18 1.97 -20.99
C SER A 8 -17.80 1.38 -20.74
N MET A 9 -17.64 0.73 -19.59
CA MET A 9 -16.42 0.01 -19.21
C MET A 9 -16.80 -1.41 -18.84
N SER A 10 -16.03 -2.40 -19.29
CA SER A 10 -16.16 -3.76 -18.79
C SER A 10 -15.62 -3.86 -17.35
N LEU A 11 -15.93 -4.95 -16.66
CA LEU A 11 -15.32 -5.23 -15.35
C LEU A 11 -13.79 -5.33 -15.44
N ALA A 12 -13.28 -5.85 -16.56
CA ALA A 12 -11.84 -5.94 -16.81
C ALA A 12 -11.21 -4.57 -16.98
N ASP A 13 -11.88 -3.65 -17.69
CA ASP A 13 -11.41 -2.26 -17.83
C ASP A 13 -11.43 -1.53 -16.48
N PHE A 14 -12.46 -1.77 -15.66
CA PHE A 14 -12.51 -1.19 -14.32
C PHE A 14 -11.39 -1.73 -13.41
N ALA A 15 -11.09 -3.03 -13.53
CA ALA A 15 -10.01 -3.67 -12.79
C ALA A 15 -8.61 -3.24 -13.26
N SER A 16 -8.47 -2.71 -14.47
CA SER A 16 -7.19 -2.21 -14.99
C SER A 16 -6.92 -0.74 -14.66
N ILE A 17 -7.93 0.02 -14.18
CA ILE A 17 -7.71 1.37 -13.68
C ILE A 17 -6.84 1.31 -12.43
N ARG A 18 -5.70 2.01 -12.46
CA ARG A 18 -4.84 2.21 -11.29
C ARG A 18 -4.71 3.69 -10.95
N PHE A 19 -4.90 4.00 -9.68
CA PHE A 19 -4.70 5.34 -9.12
C PHE A 19 -3.41 5.45 -8.30
N ALA A 20 -2.74 4.33 -8.05
CA ALA A 20 -1.57 4.25 -7.19
C ALA A 20 -0.31 4.59 -7.99
N ILE A 21 0.55 5.45 -7.45
CA ILE A 21 1.84 5.84 -8.02
C ILE A 21 2.95 4.92 -7.48
N SER A 22 2.87 4.54 -6.20
CA SER A 22 3.78 3.55 -5.61
C SER A 22 2.98 2.55 -4.78
N PRO A 23 2.43 1.50 -5.43
CA PRO A 23 1.54 0.54 -4.78
C PRO A 23 2.09 -0.09 -3.50
N ALA A 24 3.38 -0.43 -3.45
CA ALA A 24 3.97 -1.04 -2.26
C ALA A 24 4.05 -0.05 -1.10
N TRP A 25 4.52 1.17 -1.36
CA TRP A 25 4.56 2.25 -0.37
C TRP A 25 3.16 2.63 0.13
N GLU A 26 2.21 2.84 -0.79
CA GLU A 26 0.83 3.23 -0.49
C GLU A 26 0.12 2.17 0.36
N LEU A 27 0.34 0.88 0.08
CA LEU A 27 -0.17 -0.22 0.90
C LEU A 27 0.38 -0.13 2.32
N VAL A 28 1.69 0.03 2.46
CA VAL A 28 2.34 0.12 3.77
C VAL A 28 1.83 1.31 4.58
N VAL A 29 1.79 2.51 3.99
CA VAL A 29 1.33 3.70 4.72
C VAL A 29 -0.16 3.64 5.06
N SER A 30 -0.97 2.88 4.32
CA SER A 30 -2.38 2.65 4.68
C SER A 30 -2.52 2.00 6.06
N LEU A 31 -1.58 1.13 6.47
CA LEU A 31 -1.57 0.53 7.81
C LEU A 31 -1.25 1.56 8.89
N ARG A 32 -0.41 2.56 8.59
CA ARG A 32 -0.11 3.68 9.50
C ARG A 32 -1.33 4.58 9.69
N VAL A 33 -2.08 4.84 8.61
CA VAL A 33 -3.36 5.56 8.65
C VAL A 33 -4.36 4.85 9.59
N LEU A 34 -4.40 3.51 9.59
CA LEU A 34 -5.25 2.75 10.51
C LEU A 34 -4.84 2.86 11.98
N ARG A 35 -3.54 3.06 12.26
CA ARG A 35 -3.01 3.24 13.61
C ARG A 35 -3.38 4.61 14.18
N ASP A 36 -3.10 5.68 13.43
CA ASP A 36 -3.31 7.06 13.83
C ASP A 36 -4.19 7.81 12.81
N PRO A 37 -5.52 7.58 12.84
CA PRO A 37 -6.44 8.22 11.90
C PRO A 37 -6.51 9.73 12.06
N GLY A 38 -6.18 10.26 13.25
CA GLY A 38 -6.22 11.69 13.55
C GLY A 38 -5.20 12.49 12.73
N ALA A 39 -4.03 11.90 12.48
CA ALA A 39 -3.01 12.47 11.59
C ALA A 39 -3.41 12.44 10.09
N HIS A 40 -4.49 11.73 9.74
CA HIS A 40 -4.88 11.41 8.37
C HIS A 40 -6.38 11.61 8.12
N ALA A 41 -6.91 12.76 8.53
CA ALA A 41 -8.35 13.05 8.56
C ALA A 41 -9.09 12.80 7.22
N VAL A 42 -8.44 13.03 6.08
CA VAL A 42 -9.01 12.78 4.74
C VAL A 42 -9.41 11.32 4.52
N HIS A 43 -8.78 10.38 5.23
CA HIS A 43 -9.05 8.95 5.10
C HIS A 43 -10.08 8.42 6.12
N LEU A 44 -10.64 9.26 7.00
CA LEU A 44 -11.57 8.82 8.06
C LEU A 44 -12.77 8.00 7.56
N PRO A 45 -13.42 8.31 6.42
CA PRO A 45 -14.49 7.47 5.89
C PRO A 45 -14.04 6.04 5.56
N TRP A 46 -12.82 5.89 5.02
CA TRP A 46 -12.22 4.58 4.73
C TRP A 46 -11.82 3.87 6.02
N VAL A 47 -11.16 4.56 6.96
CA VAL A 47 -10.75 4.01 8.26
C VAL A 47 -11.96 3.45 9.00
N THR A 48 -13.04 4.24 9.09
CA THR A 48 -14.27 3.84 9.79
C THR A 48 -14.85 2.54 9.23
N ARG A 49 -14.76 2.35 7.91
CA ARG A 49 -15.30 1.16 7.23
C ARG A 49 -14.40 -0.07 7.37
N HIS A 50 -13.08 0.08 7.36
CA HIS A 50 -12.16 -1.04 7.15
C HIS A 50 -11.25 -1.39 8.32
N ARG A 51 -11.06 -0.47 9.29
CA ARG A 51 -10.07 -0.63 10.36
C ARG A 51 -10.24 -1.93 11.14
N ALA A 52 -11.47 -2.25 11.56
CA ALA A 52 -11.73 -3.46 12.35
C ALA A 52 -11.36 -4.73 11.58
N ALA A 53 -11.77 -4.84 10.32
CA ALA A 53 -11.52 -6.01 9.49
C ALA A 53 -10.01 -6.20 9.21
N VAL A 54 -9.31 -5.11 8.86
CA VAL A 54 -7.87 -5.17 8.56
C VAL A 54 -7.05 -5.51 9.81
N LEU A 55 -7.39 -4.94 10.97
CA LEU A 55 -6.68 -5.24 12.22
C LEU A 55 -6.96 -6.65 12.74
N ALA A 56 -8.12 -7.23 12.40
CA ALA A 56 -8.47 -8.61 12.75
C ALA A 56 -7.85 -9.66 11.81
N ALA A 57 -7.34 -9.27 10.64
CA ALA A 57 -6.79 -10.19 9.66
C ALA A 57 -5.48 -10.83 10.18
N PRO A 58 -5.43 -12.17 10.37
CA PRO A 58 -4.25 -12.85 10.91
C PRO A 58 -3.06 -12.79 9.94
N ASP A 59 -3.32 -12.90 8.64
CA ASP A 59 -2.29 -12.91 7.58
C ASP A 59 -1.55 -11.55 7.47
N LEU A 60 -2.12 -10.49 8.02
CA LEU A 60 -1.52 -9.16 8.05
C LEU A 60 -0.79 -8.86 9.35
N ARG A 61 -0.77 -9.78 10.32
CA ARG A 61 -0.21 -9.53 11.66
C ARG A 61 1.27 -9.12 11.59
N ASP A 62 2.09 -9.85 10.85
CA ASP A 62 3.53 -9.60 10.81
C ASP A 62 3.85 -8.32 10.06
N LEU A 63 3.20 -8.10 8.91
CA LEU A 63 3.30 -6.83 8.18
C LEU A 63 2.87 -5.65 9.06
N ARG A 64 1.78 -5.79 9.82
CA ARG A 64 1.33 -4.77 10.76
C ARG A 64 2.40 -4.50 11.81
N ASN A 65 2.99 -5.54 12.41
CA ASN A 65 4.01 -5.36 13.43
C ASN A 65 5.22 -4.59 12.88
N LEU A 66 5.65 -4.90 11.65
CA LEU A 66 6.76 -4.20 10.98
C LEU A 66 6.45 -2.73 10.68
N VAL A 67 5.20 -2.39 10.38
CA VAL A 67 4.83 -1.07 9.87
C VAL A 67 4.33 -0.11 10.97
N ILE A 68 3.67 -0.66 11.99
CA ILE A 68 3.00 0.07 13.08
C ILE A 68 3.92 0.28 14.29
N ALA A 69 5.09 -0.37 14.32
CA ALA A 69 6.06 -0.30 15.42
C ALA A 69 6.40 1.16 15.87
N PRO A 70 6.73 1.36 17.16
CA PRO A 70 6.95 2.69 17.75
C PRO A 70 8.04 3.53 17.05
N ASP A 71 8.99 2.84 16.42
CA ASP A 71 10.27 3.34 15.95
C ASP A 71 10.17 4.06 14.59
N HIS A 72 8.99 4.04 13.96
CA HIS A 72 8.67 4.63 12.65
C HIS A 72 9.56 4.22 11.46
N LYS A 73 10.59 3.41 11.68
CA LYS A 73 11.43 2.87 10.62
C LYS A 73 10.66 1.78 9.87
N LEU A 74 10.63 1.94 8.56
CA LEU A 74 10.11 0.94 7.65
C LEU A 74 11.31 0.24 7.01
N PRO A 75 11.37 -1.11 7.00
CA PRO A 75 12.30 -1.81 6.15
C PRO A 75 12.13 -1.38 4.69
N GLY A 76 13.19 -0.86 4.07
CA GLY A 76 13.16 -0.33 2.72
C GLY A 76 12.66 -1.35 1.69
N PHE A 77 12.92 -2.63 1.91
CA PHE A 77 12.45 -3.70 1.03
C PHE A 77 10.92 -3.79 0.91
N LEU A 78 10.15 -3.27 1.88
CA LEU A 78 8.68 -3.24 1.82
C LEU A 78 8.12 -2.14 0.91
N ALA A 79 8.95 -1.15 0.56
CA ALA A 79 8.58 -0.02 -0.27
C ALA A 79 9.73 0.32 -1.24
N PRO A 80 10.01 -0.56 -2.23
CA PRO A 80 11.02 -0.29 -3.24
C PRO A 80 10.71 1.00 -3.98
N ALA A 81 11.75 1.69 -4.45
CA ALA A 81 11.56 2.88 -5.27
C ALA A 81 10.77 2.52 -6.56
N PRO A 82 9.78 3.33 -6.97
CA PRO A 82 9.03 3.08 -8.19
C PRO A 82 9.96 3.13 -9.40
N HIS A 83 9.75 2.21 -10.35
CA HIS A 83 10.51 2.19 -11.60
C HIS A 83 10.08 3.36 -12.50
N PRO A 84 11.01 4.08 -13.15
CA PRO A 84 10.66 5.09 -14.15
C PRO A 84 10.06 4.45 -15.42
N PRO A 85 9.09 5.10 -16.10
CA PRO A 85 8.45 6.36 -15.72
C PRO A 85 7.38 6.15 -14.64
N VAL A 86 7.45 6.95 -13.57
CA VAL A 86 6.54 6.86 -12.40
C VAL A 86 5.06 7.07 -12.75
N ALA A 87 4.77 7.67 -13.92
CA ALA A 87 3.41 7.86 -14.43
C ALA A 87 2.78 6.58 -15.01
N GLU A 88 3.56 5.51 -15.20
CA GLU A 88 3.11 4.17 -15.60
C GLU A 88 3.43 3.15 -14.50
N PRO A 89 2.75 3.24 -13.33
CA PRO A 89 3.07 2.42 -12.19
C PRO A 89 2.73 0.95 -12.44
N GLU A 90 3.76 0.11 -12.50
CA GLU A 90 3.64 -1.35 -12.56
C GLU A 90 3.61 -1.93 -11.14
N ALA A 91 2.41 -2.05 -10.57
CA ALA A 91 2.24 -2.66 -9.24
C ALA A 91 2.84 -4.07 -9.17
N GLU A 92 2.68 -4.84 -10.23
CA GLU A 92 3.26 -6.18 -10.37
C GLU A 92 4.78 -6.15 -10.23
N ALA A 93 5.44 -5.14 -10.78
CA ALA A 93 6.89 -4.98 -10.68
C ALA A 93 7.32 -4.62 -9.26
N GLU A 94 6.66 -3.67 -8.60
CA GLU A 94 6.96 -3.33 -7.21
C GLU A 94 6.75 -4.53 -6.27
N PHE A 95 5.63 -5.24 -6.37
CA PHE A 95 5.39 -6.43 -5.55
C PHE A 95 6.27 -7.62 -5.96
N ALA A 96 6.72 -7.70 -7.21
CA ALA A 96 7.73 -8.66 -7.61
C ALA A 96 9.09 -8.34 -6.97
N ALA A 97 9.49 -7.07 -6.93
CA ALA A 97 10.71 -6.62 -6.26
C ALA A 97 10.69 -6.94 -4.76
N VAL A 98 9.56 -6.67 -4.08
CA VAL A 98 9.36 -7.08 -2.68
C VAL A 98 9.57 -8.59 -2.54
N ARG A 99 8.92 -9.40 -3.38
CA ARG A 99 9.02 -10.88 -3.36
C ARG A 99 10.41 -11.41 -3.70
N GLN A 100 11.18 -10.70 -4.51
CA GLN A 100 12.53 -11.08 -4.94
C GLN A 100 13.61 -10.61 -3.96
N THR A 101 13.25 -9.89 -2.90
CA THR A 101 14.19 -9.44 -1.88
C THR A 101 14.88 -10.66 -1.25
N SER A 102 16.20 -10.69 -1.32
CA SER A 102 16.97 -11.79 -0.74
C SER A 102 16.81 -11.85 0.78
N ALA A 103 16.84 -13.06 1.34
CA ALA A 103 16.77 -13.25 2.79
C ALA A 103 17.89 -12.53 3.56
N ALA A 104 19.05 -12.31 2.92
CA ALA A 104 20.14 -11.54 3.49
C ALA A 104 19.77 -10.07 3.69
N ILE A 105 19.16 -9.43 2.68
CA ILE A 105 18.66 -8.04 2.76
C ILE A 105 17.54 -7.95 3.79
N VAL A 106 16.58 -8.88 3.76
CA VAL A 106 15.48 -8.89 4.74
C VAL A 106 16.04 -8.94 6.16
N ARG A 107 16.96 -9.87 6.47
CA ARG A 107 17.56 -9.97 7.80
C ARG A 107 18.31 -8.70 8.19
N GLN A 108 19.16 -8.21 7.30
CA GLN A 108 19.94 -7.00 7.55
C GLN A 108 19.05 -5.80 7.87
N GLU A 109 17.98 -5.58 7.11
CA GLU A 109 17.08 -4.46 7.36
C GLU A 109 16.23 -4.67 8.63
N LEU A 110 15.79 -5.90 8.90
CA LEU A 110 15.06 -6.23 10.13
C LEU A 110 15.89 -6.06 11.41
N GLU A 111 17.22 -6.14 11.34
CA GLU A 111 18.11 -5.82 12.46
C GLU A 111 18.17 -4.31 12.78
N THR A 112 17.68 -3.46 11.88
CA THR A 112 17.79 -2.00 11.99
C THR A 112 16.48 -1.28 12.34
N VAL A 113 15.39 -2.03 12.42
CA VAL A 113 14.02 -1.56 12.69
C VAL A 113 13.52 -1.95 14.07
#